data_AF-A0A818PSI3-F1
#
_entry.id   AF-A0A818PSI3-F1
#
_cell.length_a   1.000
_cell.length_b   1.000
_cell.length_c   1.000
_cell.angle_alpha   90.00
_cell.angle_beta   90.00
_cell.angle_gamma   90.00
#
_symmetry.space_group_name_H-M   'P 1'
#
loop_
_entity.id
_entity.type
_entity.pdbx_description
1 polymer ?
#
loop_
_entity_poly.entity_id
_entity_poly.type
_entity_poly.pdbx_seq_one_letter_code
_entity_poly.pdbx_strand_id
1 'polypeptide(L)'
;MFTFEYFQEATINQLLFPKVTKVAIELYEEWPLFSLQSLSILINISQIVHMTLRSYYFINYNQNAFLDMRIFIKQAKNLSSLIIQTGLYRYKLNSSIDNIHSIIPHHVKHLSIPINTVEQIQRILDRCNHLITIKFDTRFSKFSEEIIKWFNDNTINSTCQKGYKTVSVWIGTKINQSNNICFEKKRIKFY
;
A
#
# COMPACT_ATOMS: atom_id res chain seq x y z
N MET A 1 -13.55 -6.65 -43.01
CA MET A 1 -12.45 -7.58 -43.36
C MET A 1 -11.21 -6.73 -43.48
N PHE A 2 -10.30 -6.78 -42.50
CA PHE A 2 -9.06 -5.99 -42.53
C PHE A 2 -7.89 -6.95 -42.58
N THR A 3 -7.15 -6.89 -43.68
CA THR A 3 -5.87 -7.54 -43.90
C THR A 3 -4.78 -6.74 -43.20
N PHE A 4 -4.01 -7.39 -42.33
CA PHE A 4 -2.79 -6.83 -41.77
C PHE A 4 -1.61 -7.27 -42.64
N GLU A 5 -1.02 -6.32 -43.36
CA GLU A 5 0.29 -6.51 -43.99
C GLU A 5 1.36 -6.52 -42.89
N TYR A 6 2.12 -7.61 -42.87
CA TYR A 6 3.31 -7.76 -42.04
C TYR A 6 4.35 -6.72 -42.48
N PHE A 7 4.52 -5.67 -41.67
CA PHE A 7 5.73 -4.86 -41.72
C PHE A 7 6.80 -5.45 -40.81
N GLN A 8 8.00 -5.49 -41.37
CA GLN A 8 9.24 -6.07 -40.90
C GLN A 8 9.62 -5.67 -39.46
N GLU A 9 10.39 -6.57 -38.84
CA GLU A 9 11.09 -6.43 -37.57
C GLU A 9 11.72 -5.04 -37.38
N ALA A 10 11.01 -4.14 -36.71
CA ALA A 10 11.61 -2.99 -36.06
C ALA A 10 12.01 -3.40 -34.65
N THR A 11 13.26 -3.83 -34.51
CA THR A 11 13.94 -3.90 -33.22
C THR A 11 13.96 -2.49 -32.64
N ILE A 12 13.15 -2.23 -31.61
CA ILE A 12 13.39 -1.27 -30.52
C ILE A 12 12.33 -1.55 -29.44
N ASN A 13 12.72 -2.33 -28.43
CA ASN A 13 12.03 -2.35 -27.12
C ASN A 13 12.34 -1.03 -26.37
N GLN A 14 12.13 0.14 -26.98
CA GLN A 14 12.16 1.40 -26.23
C GLN A 14 10.82 1.55 -25.52
N LEU A 15 10.88 1.48 -24.21
CA LEU A 15 9.79 1.92 -23.36
C LEU A 15 9.37 3.34 -23.75
N LEU A 16 8.07 3.57 -23.90
CA LEU A 16 7.51 4.87 -24.26
C LEU A 16 7.78 5.93 -23.18
N PHE A 17 7.84 5.52 -21.91
CA PHE A 17 8.13 6.42 -20.79
C PHE A 17 9.14 5.78 -19.81
N PRO A 18 10.45 5.81 -20.16
CA PRO A 18 11.47 5.04 -19.44
C PRO A 18 11.89 5.65 -18.09
N LYS A 19 11.38 6.83 -17.72
CA LYS A 19 11.74 7.56 -16.48
C LYS A 19 10.59 7.68 -15.47
N VAL A 20 9.51 6.93 -15.68
CA VAL A 20 8.34 6.98 -14.79
C VAL A 20 8.68 6.35 -13.44
N THR A 21 8.68 7.18 -12.40
CA THR A 21 8.92 6.75 -11.00
C THR A 21 7.65 6.80 -10.14
N LYS A 22 6.57 7.39 -10.65
CA LYS A 22 5.30 7.54 -9.95
C LYS A 22 4.17 7.09 -10.87
N VAL A 23 3.29 6.24 -10.34
CA VAL A 23 2.13 5.74 -11.07
C VAL A 23 0.89 5.84 -10.18
N ALA A 24 -0.21 6.28 -10.78
CA ALA A 24 -1.54 6.19 -10.18
C ALA A 24 -2.42 5.33 -11.10
N ILE A 25 -2.98 4.27 -10.55
CA ILE A 25 -3.89 3.35 -11.24
C ILE A 25 -5.24 3.51 -10.57
N GLU A 26 -6.24 3.92 -11.36
CA GLU A 26 -7.63 4.03 -10.94
C GLU A 26 -8.45 2.98 -11.69
N LEU A 27 -9.24 2.21 -10.94
CA LEU A 27 -10.06 1.13 -11.46
C LEU A 27 -11.49 1.37 -11.02
N TYR A 28 -12.39 1.38 -11.99
CA TYR A 28 -13.79 1.71 -11.75
C TYR A 28 -14.68 0.50 -11.57
N GLU A 29 -14.49 -0.60 -12.28
CA GLU A 29 -15.42 -1.74 -12.21
C GLU A 29 -14.68 -3.06 -12.06
N GLU A 30 -13.79 -3.36 -13.01
CA GLU A 30 -13.03 -4.61 -13.02
C GLU A 30 -11.53 -4.35 -13.19
N TRP A 31 -10.72 -5.31 -12.78
CA TRP A 31 -9.31 -5.33 -13.12
C TRP A 31 -9.17 -5.75 -14.59
N PRO A 32 -8.63 -4.89 -15.48
CA PRO A 32 -8.59 -5.23 -16.89
C PRO A 32 -7.65 -6.41 -17.13
N LEU A 33 -8.15 -7.44 -17.80
CA LEU A 33 -7.35 -8.54 -18.32
C LEU A 33 -6.19 -7.97 -19.15
N PHE A 34 -4.97 -8.50 -18.96
CA PHE A 34 -3.75 -8.10 -19.67
C PHE A 34 -3.23 -6.66 -19.45
N SER A 35 -3.86 -5.85 -18.57
CA SER A 35 -3.43 -4.47 -18.27
C SER A 35 -1.96 -4.34 -17.86
N LEU A 36 -1.43 -5.37 -17.19
CA LEU A 36 -0.07 -5.39 -16.69
C LEU A 36 0.98 -5.63 -17.77
N GLN A 37 0.66 -6.47 -18.76
CA GLN A 37 1.53 -6.68 -19.91
C GLN A 37 1.61 -5.40 -20.71
N SER A 38 0.47 -4.75 -20.96
CA SER A 38 0.42 -3.45 -21.65
C SER A 38 1.22 -2.38 -20.92
N LEU A 39 1.07 -2.24 -19.59
CA LEU A 39 1.87 -1.28 -18.81
C LEU A 39 3.37 -1.57 -18.87
N SER A 40 3.78 -2.84 -18.84
CA SER A 40 5.20 -3.21 -18.90
C SER A 40 5.87 -2.89 -20.24
N ILE A 41 5.09 -2.76 -21.32
CA ILE A 41 5.55 -2.28 -22.63
C ILE A 41 5.77 -0.76 -22.61
N LEU A 42 4.97 -0.03 -21.83
CA LEU A 42 5.01 1.43 -21.77
C LEU A 42 6.08 1.97 -20.82
N ILE A 43 6.26 1.33 -19.66
CA ILE A 43 7.08 1.86 -18.56
C ILE A 43 8.01 0.80 -17.96
N ASN A 44 9.14 1.24 -17.43
CA ASN A 44 9.99 0.39 -16.60
C ASN A 44 9.39 0.27 -15.19
N ILE A 45 8.59 -0.76 -14.95
CA ILE A 45 7.91 -0.96 -13.66
C ILE A 45 8.91 -1.01 -12.49
N SER A 46 10.11 -1.54 -12.71
CA SER A 46 11.13 -1.63 -11.66
C SER A 46 11.62 -0.26 -11.15
N GLN A 47 11.45 0.81 -11.92
CA GLN A 47 11.79 2.17 -11.51
C GLN A 47 10.69 2.88 -10.70
N ILE A 48 9.51 2.28 -10.58
CA ILE A 48 8.43 2.86 -9.78
C ILE A 48 8.86 2.89 -8.31
N VAL A 49 8.87 4.10 -7.74
CA VAL A 49 9.17 4.39 -6.34
C VAL A 49 7.90 4.69 -5.56
N HIS A 50 6.87 5.23 -6.23
CA HIS A 50 5.59 5.60 -5.64
C HIS A 50 4.42 5.07 -6.48
N MET A 51 3.48 4.39 -5.82
CA MET A 51 2.30 3.83 -6.46
C MET A 51 1.03 4.21 -5.70
N THR A 52 0.03 4.69 -6.42
CA THR A 52 -1.33 4.85 -5.90
C THR A 52 -2.25 3.85 -6.61
N LEU A 53 -2.95 3.03 -5.84
CA LEU A 53 -3.99 2.12 -6.32
C LEU A 53 -5.33 2.62 -5.79
N ARG A 54 -6.22 2.99 -6.69
CA ARG A 54 -7.56 3.48 -6.37
C ARG A 54 -8.61 2.56 -6.96
N SER A 55 -9.51 2.05 -6.13
CA SER A 55 -10.72 1.37 -6.60
C SER A 55 -11.81 1.42 -5.55
N TYR A 56 -13.02 1.79 -5.95
CA TYR A 56 -14.19 1.75 -5.07
C TYR A 56 -14.67 0.31 -4.82
N TYR A 57 -14.22 -0.65 -5.63
CA TYR A 57 -14.73 -2.01 -5.68
C TYR A 57 -13.67 -3.08 -5.35
N PHE A 58 -12.58 -2.71 -4.66
CA PHE A 58 -11.57 -3.67 -4.17
C PHE A 58 -12.20 -4.90 -3.48
N ILE A 59 -13.30 -4.70 -2.75
CA ILE A 59 -14.03 -5.76 -2.03
C ILE A 59 -14.72 -6.78 -2.95
N ASN A 60 -14.95 -6.43 -4.21
CA ASN A 60 -15.64 -7.26 -5.20
C ASN A 60 -14.67 -7.98 -6.13
N TYR A 61 -13.37 -7.73 -6.02
CA TYR A 61 -12.36 -8.39 -6.84
C TYR A 61 -12.20 -9.85 -6.45
N ASN A 62 -12.11 -10.72 -7.46
CA ASN A 62 -11.81 -12.12 -7.28
C ASN A 62 -10.31 -12.32 -6.95
N GLN A 63 -9.95 -13.54 -6.53
CA GLN A 63 -8.57 -13.86 -6.16
C GLN A 63 -7.56 -13.67 -7.30
N ASN A 64 -7.96 -13.85 -8.56
CA ASN A 64 -7.09 -13.66 -9.72
C ASN A 64 -6.70 -12.19 -9.89
N ALA A 65 -7.62 -11.25 -9.72
CA ALA A 65 -7.32 -9.82 -9.75
C ALA A 65 -6.29 -9.44 -8.67
N PHE A 66 -6.41 -9.98 -7.45
CA PHE A 66 -5.42 -9.77 -6.40
C PHE A 66 -4.08 -10.43 -6.69
N LEU A 67 -4.09 -11.63 -7.29
CA LEU A 67 -2.87 -12.32 -7.74
C LEU A 67 -2.11 -11.46 -8.76
N ASP A 68 -2.82 -10.92 -9.75
CA ASP A 68 -2.26 -10.07 -10.79
C ASP A 68 -1.69 -8.77 -10.21
N MET A 69 -2.46 -8.06 -9.36
CA MET A 69 -1.97 -6.90 -8.64
C MET A 69 -0.69 -7.21 -7.87
N ARG A 70 -0.66 -8.34 -7.15
CA ARG A 70 0.52 -8.76 -6.40
C ARG A 70 1.72 -9.00 -7.31
N ILE A 71 1.53 -9.63 -8.47
CA ILE A 71 2.59 -9.85 -9.47
C ILE A 71 3.11 -8.50 -9.99
N PHE A 72 2.22 -7.57 -10.32
CA PHE A 72 2.59 -6.23 -10.79
C PHE A 72 3.39 -5.45 -9.77
N ILE A 73 2.89 -5.33 -8.54
CA ILE A 73 3.55 -4.57 -7.49
C ILE A 73 4.91 -5.22 -7.16
N LYS A 74 5.03 -6.55 -7.23
CA LYS A 74 6.30 -7.26 -7.06
C LYS A 74 7.34 -6.90 -8.13
N GLN A 75 6.93 -6.53 -9.34
CA GLN A 75 7.85 -6.05 -10.38
C GLN A 75 8.41 -4.65 -10.06
N ALA A 76 7.71 -3.85 -9.25
CA ALA A 76 8.17 -2.55 -8.77
C ALA A 76 9.18 -2.70 -7.62
N LYS A 77 10.37 -3.23 -7.93
CA LYS A 77 11.42 -3.56 -6.94
C LYS A 77 11.89 -2.37 -6.10
N ASN A 78 11.75 -1.14 -6.61
CA ASN A 78 12.15 0.10 -5.92
C ASN A 78 10.98 0.77 -5.19
N LEU A 79 9.82 0.12 -5.10
CA LEU A 79 8.61 0.72 -4.52
C LEU A 79 8.82 1.00 -3.03
N SER A 80 8.95 2.28 -2.69
CA SER A 80 9.10 2.72 -1.30
C SER A 80 7.80 3.25 -0.71
N SER A 81 6.89 3.72 -1.55
CA SER A 81 5.63 4.33 -1.13
C SER A 81 4.44 3.75 -1.86
N LEU A 82 3.47 3.23 -1.11
CA LEU A 82 2.24 2.65 -1.62
C LEU A 82 1.03 3.34 -0.98
N ILE A 83 0.11 3.79 -1.81
CA ILE A 83 -1.17 4.36 -1.39
C ILE A 83 -2.28 3.45 -1.92
N ILE A 84 -3.09 2.89 -1.04
CA ILE A 84 -4.27 2.10 -1.38
C ILE A 84 -5.49 2.93 -0.99
N GLN A 85 -6.30 3.30 -1.97
CA GLN A 85 -7.53 4.05 -1.78
C GLN A 85 -8.70 3.18 -2.19
N THR A 86 -9.58 2.90 -1.23
CA THR A 86 -10.78 2.11 -1.48
C THR A 86 -11.99 2.66 -0.74
N GLY A 87 -13.15 2.52 -1.38
CA GLY A 87 -14.46 2.84 -0.80
C GLY A 87 -14.89 1.74 0.18
N LEU A 88 -14.17 1.59 1.29
CA LEU A 88 -14.53 0.58 2.29
C LEU A 88 -15.71 1.06 3.14
N TYR A 89 -16.90 0.59 2.81
CA TYR A 89 -18.05 0.60 3.73
C TYR A 89 -17.84 -0.46 4.82
N ARG A 90 -18.20 -0.14 6.07
CA ARG A 90 -17.87 -0.91 7.30
C ARG A 90 -18.19 -2.41 7.27
N TYR A 91 -19.08 -2.86 6.40
CA TYR A 91 -19.75 -4.16 6.50
C TYR A 91 -19.02 -5.33 5.82
N LYS A 92 -17.94 -5.09 5.06
CA LYS A 92 -17.17 -6.15 4.34
C LYS A 92 -15.64 -6.08 4.53
N LEU A 93 -15.19 -5.39 5.57
CA LEU A 93 -13.75 -5.09 5.75
C LEU A 93 -12.90 -6.34 6.04
N ASN A 94 -13.37 -7.29 6.84
CA ASN A 94 -12.50 -8.36 7.33
C ASN A 94 -12.04 -9.35 6.24
N SER A 95 -12.90 -9.74 5.30
CA SER A 95 -12.49 -10.63 4.21
C SER A 95 -11.65 -9.91 3.14
N SER A 96 -11.88 -8.62 2.94
CA SER A 96 -11.19 -7.83 1.92
C SER A 96 -9.80 -7.36 2.39
N ILE A 97 -9.62 -7.20 3.71
CA ILE A 97 -8.34 -6.73 4.26
C ILE A 97 -7.22 -7.74 4.02
N ASP A 98 -7.48 -9.05 4.08
CA ASP A 98 -6.45 -10.06 3.87
C ASP A 98 -5.94 -10.06 2.43
N ASN A 99 -6.84 -9.82 1.48
CA ASN A 99 -6.47 -9.63 0.09
C ASN A 99 -5.66 -8.33 -0.10
N ILE A 100 -6.06 -7.22 0.54
CA ILE A 100 -5.30 -5.96 0.51
C ILE A 100 -3.92 -6.14 1.18
N HIS A 101 -3.84 -6.84 2.31
CA HIS A 101 -2.57 -7.18 2.96
C HIS A 101 -1.70 -8.03 2.03
N SER A 102 -2.31 -8.92 1.24
CA SER A 102 -1.59 -9.81 0.33
C SER A 102 -0.77 -9.08 -0.73
N ILE A 103 -1.25 -7.90 -1.17
CA ILE A 103 -0.64 -7.10 -2.24
C ILE A 103 0.44 -6.14 -1.75
N ILE A 104 0.52 -5.86 -0.43
CA ILE A 104 1.53 -4.94 0.13
C ILE A 104 2.90 -5.64 0.17
N PRO A 105 3.93 -5.09 -0.51
CA PRO A 105 5.28 -5.63 -0.43
C PRO A 105 5.94 -5.33 0.91
N HIS A 106 6.71 -6.29 1.41
CA HIS A 106 7.42 -6.20 2.70
C HIS A 106 8.43 -5.05 2.79
N HIS A 107 8.94 -4.58 1.64
CA HIS A 107 9.98 -3.56 1.56
C HIS A 107 9.45 -2.11 1.51
N VAL A 108 8.13 -1.92 1.49
CA VAL A 108 7.51 -0.59 1.50
C VAL A 108 7.86 0.14 2.79
N LYS A 109 8.26 1.42 2.65
CA LYS A 109 8.60 2.31 3.77
C LYS A 109 7.46 3.23 4.17
N HIS A 110 6.62 3.61 3.20
CA HIS A 110 5.52 4.55 3.39
C HIS A 110 4.22 3.95 2.87
N LEU A 111 3.27 3.68 3.77
CA LEU A 111 1.98 3.10 3.42
C LEU A 111 0.85 4.06 3.73
N SER A 112 -0.10 4.23 2.82
CA SER A 112 -1.40 4.82 3.12
C SER A 112 -2.51 3.85 2.77
N ILE A 113 -3.42 3.61 3.71
CA ILE A 113 -4.41 2.54 3.60
C ILE A 113 -5.63 2.85 4.49
N PRO A 114 -6.85 2.54 4.05
CA PRO A 114 -8.04 2.65 4.89
C PRO A 114 -8.15 1.44 5.83
N ILE A 115 -7.69 1.62 7.07
CA ILE A 115 -7.76 0.64 8.16
C ILE A 115 -8.60 1.22 9.29
N ASN A 116 -9.38 0.35 9.94
CA ASN A 116 -10.28 0.75 11.01
C ASN A 116 -10.16 -0.06 12.31
N THR A 117 -9.32 -1.10 12.37
CA THR A 117 -9.11 -1.89 13.61
C THR A 117 -7.65 -2.08 13.98
N VAL A 118 -7.38 -2.34 15.25
CA VAL A 118 -6.03 -2.65 15.77
C VAL A 118 -5.48 -3.94 15.17
N GLU A 119 -6.30 -4.96 15.02
CA GLU A 119 -5.92 -6.25 14.44
C GLU A 119 -5.34 -6.10 13.02
N GLN A 120 -5.97 -5.27 12.19
CA GLN A 120 -5.50 -5.00 10.83
C GLN A 120 -4.11 -4.33 10.84
N ILE A 121 -3.86 -3.42 11.77
CA ILE A 121 -2.56 -2.76 11.92
C ILE A 121 -1.48 -3.74 12.32
N GLN A 122 -1.78 -4.62 13.29
CA GLN A 122 -0.84 -5.65 13.74
C GLN A 122 -0.41 -6.53 12.55
N ARG A 123 -1.38 -7.05 11.77
CA ARG A 123 -1.11 -7.86 10.56
C ARG A 123 -0.20 -7.14 9.56
N ILE A 124 -0.37 -5.83 9.35
CA ILE A 124 0.49 -5.05 8.45
C ILE A 124 1.90 -4.88 9.02
N LEU A 125 1.99 -4.50 10.29
CA LEU A 125 3.27 -4.24 10.95
C LEU A 125 4.10 -5.51 11.11
N ASP A 126 3.48 -6.68 11.21
CA ASP A 126 4.18 -7.97 11.28
C ASP A 126 4.76 -8.38 9.92
N ARG A 127 4.16 -7.91 8.84
CA ARG A 127 4.60 -8.21 7.47
C ARG A 127 5.59 -7.18 6.93
N CYS A 128 5.39 -5.90 7.25
CA CYS A 128 6.10 -4.76 6.64
C CYS A 128 7.20 -4.24 7.58
N ASN A 129 8.29 -5.01 7.70
CA ASN A 129 9.37 -4.71 8.66
C ASN A 129 10.15 -3.42 8.34
N HIS A 130 10.05 -2.90 7.10
CA HIS A 130 10.70 -1.66 6.67
C HIS A 130 9.79 -0.43 6.78
N LEU A 131 8.59 -0.58 7.32
CA LEU A 131 7.62 0.49 7.36
C LEU A 131 8.06 1.59 8.35
N ILE A 132 8.25 2.80 7.83
CA ILE A 132 8.64 4.00 8.58
C ILE A 132 7.41 4.84 8.88
N THR A 133 6.47 4.94 7.93
CA THR A 133 5.26 5.73 8.11
C THR A 133 4.03 4.97 7.64
N ILE A 134 2.96 5.05 8.43
CA ILE A 134 1.64 4.59 8.02
C ILE A 134 0.63 5.73 8.13
N LYS A 135 -0.17 5.91 7.09
CA LYS A 135 -1.23 6.92 7.03
C LYS A 135 -2.58 6.24 6.86
N PHE A 136 -3.39 6.32 7.90
CA PHE A 136 -4.75 5.80 7.92
C PHE A 136 -5.69 6.76 7.21
N ASP A 137 -6.37 6.28 6.18
CA ASP A 137 -7.45 7.00 5.51
C ASP A 137 -8.77 6.76 6.26
N THR A 138 -9.34 7.84 6.80
CA THR A 138 -10.54 7.79 7.65
C THR A 138 -11.72 8.52 6.99
N ARG A 139 -11.66 8.73 5.67
CA ARG A 139 -12.72 9.44 4.90
C ARG A 139 -14.10 8.80 5.05
N PHE A 140 -14.18 7.49 5.22
CA PHE A 140 -15.44 6.73 5.26
C PHE A 140 -15.70 6.04 6.62
N SER A 141 -14.83 6.22 7.62
CA SER A 141 -14.98 5.58 8.93
C SER A 141 -14.38 6.43 10.05
N LYS A 142 -14.98 6.36 11.24
CA LYS A 142 -14.40 6.97 12.44
C LYS A 142 -13.07 6.26 12.75
N PHE A 143 -12.02 7.03 12.97
CA PHE A 143 -10.74 6.49 13.43
C PHE A 143 -10.88 5.90 14.83
N SER A 144 -10.35 4.70 15.06
CA SER A 144 -10.33 4.11 16.39
C SER A 144 -9.18 4.70 17.22
N GLU A 145 -9.49 5.38 18.33
CA GLU A 145 -8.48 5.88 19.27
C GLU A 145 -7.63 4.75 19.89
N GLU A 146 -8.15 3.51 19.88
CA GLU A 146 -7.42 2.31 20.32
C GLU A 146 -6.17 2.08 19.49
N ILE A 147 -6.15 2.50 18.22
CA ILE A 147 -4.98 2.42 17.35
C ILE A 147 -3.86 3.31 17.88
N ILE A 148 -4.17 4.56 18.25
CA ILE A 148 -3.18 5.48 18.83
C ILE A 148 -2.69 4.96 20.17
N LYS A 149 -3.61 4.47 21.01
CA LYS A 149 -3.25 3.84 22.28
C LYS A 149 -2.30 2.66 22.06
N TRP A 150 -2.59 1.80 21.09
CA TRP A 150 -1.75 0.66 20.75
C TRP A 150 -0.33 1.10 20.35
N PHE A 151 -0.18 2.11 19.48
CA PHE A 151 1.15 2.63 19.14
C PHE A 151 1.87 3.17 20.38
N ASN A 152 1.20 3.95 21.21
CA ASN A 152 1.79 4.51 22.44
C ASN A 152 2.25 3.43 23.43
N ASP A 153 1.53 2.31 23.50
CA ASP A 153 1.79 1.21 24.43
C ASP A 153 2.85 0.23 23.88
N ASN A 154 3.00 0.10 22.56
CA ASN A 154 3.81 -0.96 21.93
C ASN A 154 5.05 -0.45 21.17
N THR A 155 5.28 0.86 21.13
CA THR A 155 6.42 1.44 20.41
C THR A 155 7.08 2.58 21.18
N ILE A 156 8.38 2.76 20.95
CA ILE A 156 9.19 3.84 21.49
C ILE A 156 9.43 4.86 20.38
N ASN A 157 9.20 6.14 20.67
CA ASN A 157 9.38 7.27 19.74
C ASN A 157 8.44 7.27 18.51
N SER A 158 7.34 6.52 18.54
CA SER A 158 6.29 6.75 17.54
C SER A 158 5.63 8.10 17.77
N THR A 159 5.29 8.77 16.67
CA THR A 159 4.59 10.05 16.70
C THR A 159 3.33 9.92 15.86
N CYS A 160 2.20 10.35 16.42
CA CYS A 160 0.90 10.33 15.76
C CYS A 160 0.45 11.77 15.46
N GLN A 161 0.06 12.05 14.22
CA GLN A 161 -0.51 13.32 13.81
C GLN A 161 -1.91 13.09 13.25
N LYS A 162 -2.91 13.70 13.88
CA LYS A 162 -4.28 13.71 13.37
C LYS A 162 -4.43 14.85 12.36
N GLY A 163 -4.98 14.53 11.18
CA GLY A 163 -5.34 15.49 10.15
C GLY A 163 -6.81 15.39 9.78
N TYR A 164 -7.27 16.23 8.86
CA TYR A 164 -8.62 16.12 8.33
C TYR A 164 -8.81 14.78 7.60
N LYS A 165 -9.69 13.93 8.12
CA LYS A 165 -10.02 12.59 7.58
C LYS A 165 -8.82 11.64 7.41
N THR A 166 -7.72 11.88 8.12
CA THR A 166 -6.54 11.02 8.09
C THR A 166 -5.81 11.03 9.42
N VAL A 167 -5.10 9.94 9.74
CA VAL A 167 -4.16 9.89 10.87
C VAL A 167 -2.84 9.35 10.36
N SER A 168 -1.77 10.11 10.53
CA SER A 168 -0.41 9.71 10.13
C SER A 168 0.37 9.28 11.36
N VAL A 169 1.11 8.17 11.25
CA VAL A 169 1.98 7.66 12.30
C VAL A 169 3.37 7.48 11.73
N TRP A 170 4.35 8.14 12.35
CA TRP A 170 5.76 7.77 12.23
C TRP A 170 6.03 6.64 13.19
N ILE A 171 6.44 5.50 12.64
CA ILE A 171 6.64 4.26 13.38
C ILE A 171 8.02 4.31 14.00
N GLY A 172 8.03 4.33 15.33
CA GLY A 172 9.24 4.21 16.13
C GLY A 172 9.72 2.76 16.27
N THR A 173 10.52 2.50 17.29
CA THR A 173 11.03 1.14 17.54
C THR A 173 9.96 0.32 18.27
N LYS A 174 9.65 -0.90 17.80
CA LYS A 174 8.74 -1.81 18.51
C LYS A 174 9.35 -2.21 19.85
N ILE A 175 8.54 -2.21 20.91
CA ILE A 175 8.92 -2.73 22.22
C ILE A 175 8.82 -4.26 22.09
N ASN A 176 9.93 -4.92 21.72
CA ASN A 176 9.95 -6.38 21.71
C ASN A 176 9.69 -6.88 23.14
N GLN A 177 8.62 -7.66 23.33
CA GLN A 177 8.26 -8.28 24.62
C GLN A 177 9.31 -9.30 25.13
N SER A 178 10.44 -9.48 24.44
CA SER A 178 11.40 -10.55 24.69
C SER A 178 12.81 -10.10 25.07
N ASN A 179 13.06 -8.81 25.36
CA ASN A 179 14.28 -8.43 26.07
C ASN A 179 14.00 -7.23 26.97
N ASN A 180 14.14 -7.46 28.28
CA ASN A 180 14.22 -6.44 29.33
C ASN A 180 15.40 -5.49 29.07
N ILE A 181 15.27 -4.60 28.09
CA ILE A 181 16.14 -3.44 27.95
C ILE A 181 15.26 -2.25 28.26
N CYS A 182 15.32 -1.87 29.54
CA CYS A 182 14.77 -0.63 30.06
C CYS A 182 15.47 0.53 29.33
N PHE A 183 14.86 1.05 28.26
CA PHE A 183 15.22 2.35 27.75
C PHE A 183 14.49 3.39 28.58
N GLU A 184 15.08 3.78 29.72
CA GLU A 184 14.84 5.11 30.25
C GLU A 184 15.30 6.12 29.20
N LYS A 185 14.37 6.70 28.44
CA LYS A 185 14.62 8.02 27.82
C LYS A 185 13.33 8.76 27.46
N LYS A 186 13.38 10.03 27.86
CA LYS A 186 12.38 11.10 27.84
C LYS A 186 11.42 11.03 26.64
N ARG A 187 10.13 10.87 26.96
CA ARG A 187 9.01 11.16 26.08
C ARG A 187 9.04 12.64 25.69
N ILE A 188 9.36 12.95 24.44
CA ILE A 188 9.09 14.28 23.88
C ILE A 188 7.68 14.22 23.29
N LYS A 189 6.72 14.86 23.97
CA LYS A 189 5.39 15.12 23.42
C LYS A 189 5.47 16.38 22.58
N PHE A 190 5.04 16.29 21.32
CA PHE A 190 4.66 17.46 20.55
C PHE A 190 3.16 17.66 20.73
N TYR A 191 2.80 18.83 21.27
CA TYR A 191 1.43 19.29 21.49
C TYR A 191 0.81 19.77 20.17
#